data_AF-A0A9E5IVS0-F1
#
_entry.id   AF-A0A9E5IVS0-F1
#
_cell.length_a   1.000
_cell.length_b   1.000
_cell.length_c   1.000
_cell.angle_alpha   90.00
_cell.angle_beta   90.00
_cell.angle_gamma   90.00
#
_symmetry.space_group_name_H-M   'P 1'
#
loop_
_entity.id
_entity.type
_entity.pdbx_description
1 polymer ?
#
loop_
_entity_poly.entity_id
_entity_poly.type
_entity_poly.pdbx_seq_one_letter_code
_entity_poly.pdbx_strand_id
1 'polypeptide(L)'
;MGRKVLGTWVWAAVALVVIQLLVLAGLLNFRQQEMDDSHEWSLDPKAVAAEAVQERESREALKNLPVPQGTVRLSVSAAQAAAPQAEDLLEQARDLQNRGQFELAEKILGQALGKDPANPRIRVASALLAEARQDSSTALQRWRDLIRMSEEGGSIRRLALARSRVMEERVRLEQVSKAREENLAKSPRKLALAGVEEKNNEAGGRAVSWRVRAVGGTVNLDPRQVQVRVVFFERGPEGVLKKSDPVLPRWEQGPPRSEKDGVRTVMAEIRPVAGSSYAGYSWQLFYQGELQDERIQPSSLRGVLREIPRS
;
A
#
# COMPACT_ATOMS: atom_id res chain seq x y z
N MET A 1 -15.55 -57.94 -7.57
CA MET A 1 -14.94 -56.74 -8.19
C MET A 1 -14.61 -55.64 -7.16
N GLY A 2 -14.24 -55.97 -5.91
CA GLY A 2 -14.12 -55.00 -4.80
C GLY A 2 -12.73 -54.80 -4.18
N ARG A 3 -11.69 -55.53 -4.63
CA ARG A 3 -10.34 -55.44 -4.01
C ARG A 3 -9.42 -54.38 -4.61
N LYS A 4 -9.70 -53.87 -5.81
CA LYS A 4 -8.82 -52.90 -6.49
C LYS A 4 -9.02 -51.44 -6.04
N VAL A 5 -10.22 -51.07 -5.59
CA VAL A 5 -10.55 -49.69 -5.19
C VAL A 5 -10.05 -49.36 -3.78
N LEU A 6 -9.93 -50.36 -2.89
CA LEU A 6 -9.41 -50.15 -1.54
C LEU A 6 -7.90 -49.82 -1.55
N GLY A 7 -7.15 -50.38 -2.51
CA GLY A 7 -5.71 -50.15 -2.61
C GLY A 7 -5.34 -48.71 -2.96
N THR A 8 -6.07 -48.06 -3.86
CA THR A 8 -5.76 -46.71 -4.33
C THR A 8 -5.95 -45.65 -3.24
N TRP A 9 -6.94 -45.81 -2.37
CA TRP A 9 -7.17 -44.89 -1.25
C TRP A 9 -6.11 -45.02 -0.15
N VAL A 10 -5.62 -46.24 0.10
CA VAL A 10 -4.51 -46.47 1.04
C VAL A 10 -3.24 -45.80 0.52
N TRP A 11 -2.93 -45.93 -0.77
CA TRP A 11 -1.77 -45.26 -1.37
C TRP A 11 -1.87 -43.74 -1.36
N ALA A 12 -3.07 -43.17 -1.56
CA ALA A 12 -3.29 -41.73 -1.47
C ALA A 12 -3.10 -41.20 -0.03
N ALA A 13 -3.58 -41.94 0.97
CA ALA A 13 -3.39 -41.58 2.38
C ALA A 13 -1.91 -41.66 2.78
N VAL A 14 -1.19 -42.70 2.36
CA VAL A 14 0.25 -42.84 2.60
C VAL A 14 1.03 -41.70 1.94
N ALA A 15 0.70 -41.33 0.70
CA ALA A 15 1.35 -40.22 0.01
C ALA A 15 1.16 -38.89 0.76
N LEU A 16 -0.03 -38.64 1.29
CA LEU A 16 -0.32 -37.42 2.04
C LEU A 16 0.46 -37.33 3.35
N VAL A 17 0.60 -38.45 4.06
CA VAL A 17 1.41 -38.52 5.30
C VAL A 17 2.90 -38.31 5.00
N VAL A 18 3.41 -38.87 3.91
CA VAL A 18 4.82 -38.66 3.50
C VAL A 18 5.08 -37.19 3.15
N ILE A 19 4.15 -36.52 2.45
CA ILE A 19 4.27 -35.09 2.16
C ILE A 19 4.26 -34.27 3.46
N GLN A 20 3.38 -34.59 4.41
CA GLN A 20 3.34 -33.91 5.70
C GLN A 20 4.65 -34.09 6.49
N LEU A 21 5.22 -35.30 6.51
CA LEU A 21 6.50 -35.57 7.17
C LEU A 21 7.66 -34.85 6.49
N LEU A 22 7.67 -34.74 5.16
CA LEU A 22 8.69 -33.98 4.43
C LEU A 22 8.61 -32.47 4.71
N VAL A 23 7.40 -31.91 4.79
CA VAL A 23 7.20 -30.50 5.17
C VAL A 23 7.66 -30.24 6.60
N LEU A 24 7.34 -31.15 7.53
CA LEU A 24 7.74 -31.02 8.93
C LEU A 24 9.25 -31.16 9.12
N ALA A 25 9.87 -32.11 8.40
CA ALA A 25 11.33 -32.27 8.37
C ALA A 25 12.02 -31.05 7.75
N GLY A 26 11.46 -30.47 6.68
CA GLY A 26 11.96 -29.23 6.08
C GLY A 26 11.89 -28.03 7.04
N LEU A 27 10.78 -27.89 7.77
CA LEU A 27 10.61 -26.86 8.79
C LEU A 27 11.57 -27.02 9.98
N LEU A 28 11.82 -28.26 10.42
CA LEU A 28 12.79 -28.54 11.47
C LEU A 28 14.23 -28.25 11.03
N ASN A 29 14.58 -28.59 9.78
CA ASN A 29 15.91 -28.33 9.22
C ASN A 29 16.15 -26.82 9.03
N PHE A 30 15.13 -26.08 8.59
CA PHE A 30 15.19 -24.62 8.48
C PHE A 30 15.42 -23.96 9.86
N ARG A 31 14.79 -24.49 10.92
CA ARG A 31 14.99 -24.00 12.28
C ARG A 31 16.37 -24.33 12.86
N GLN A 32 16.99 -25.43 12.43
CA GLN A 32 18.37 -25.75 12.81
C GLN A 32 19.36 -24.83 12.10
N GLN A 33 19.14 -24.47 10.84
CA GLN A 33 19.96 -23.48 10.13
C GLN A 33 19.92 -22.08 10.78
N GLU A 34 18.77 -21.64 11.31
CA GLU A 34 18.68 -20.38 12.05
C GLU A 34 19.43 -20.39 13.40
N MET A 35 19.72 -21.57 13.96
CA MET A 35 20.49 -21.67 15.22
C MET A 35 22.00 -21.83 15.01
N ASP A 36 22.45 -22.39 13.88
CA ASP A 36 23.89 -22.49 13.57
C ASP A 36 24.54 -21.14 13.17
N ASP A 37 23.75 -20.16 12.70
CA ASP A 37 24.23 -18.79 12.41
C ASP A 37 24.46 -17.93 13.68
N SER A 38 24.40 -18.55 14.88
CA SER A 38 24.65 -17.89 16.18
C SER A 38 26.03 -18.17 16.81
N HIS A 39 26.94 -18.77 16.05
CA HIS A 39 28.40 -18.83 16.28
C HIS A 39 29.06 -18.21 15.04
N GLU A 40 29.82 -17.11 15.04
CA GLU A 40 30.74 -16.53 15.99
C GLU A 40 30.90 -15.03 15.64
N TRP A 41 30.43 -14.12 16.50
CA TRP A 41 31.10 -12.82 16.67
C TRP A 41 32.19 -12.99 17.74
N SER A 42 33.01 -14.04 17.62
CA SER A 42 34.27 -14.06 18.35
C SER A 42 35.16 -13.04 17.65
N LEU A 43 35.21 -11.83 18.20
CA LEU A 43 36.23 -10.85 17.85
C LEU A 43 37.58 -11.58 17.85
N ASP A 44 38.24 -11.61 16.70
CA ASP A 44 39.56 -12.23 16.55
C ASP A 44 40.42 -11.71 17.71
N PRO A 45 40.97 -12.58 18.60
CA PRO A 45 41.74 -12.12 19.75
C PRO A 45 42.94 -11.26 19.33
N LYS A 46 43.40 -11.38 18.09
CA LYS A 46 44.42 -10.50 17.51
C LYS A 46 43.88 -9.11 17.18
N ALA A 47 42.64 -8.98 16.74
CA ALA A 47 41.98 -7.70 16.50
C ALA A 47 41.75 -6.94 17.82
N VAL A 48 41.32 -7.63 18.87
CA VAL A 48 41.16 -7.05 20.22
C VAL A 48 42.51 -6.58 20.79
N ALA A 49 43.58 -7.35 20.58
CA ALA A 49 44.92 -6.96 21.00
C ALA A 49 45.46 -5.75 20.20
N ALA A 50 45.19 -5.69 18.89
CA ALA A 50 45.59 -4.56 18.05
C ALA A 50 44.83 -3.28 18.42
N GLU A 51 43.53 -3.38 18.69
CA GLU A 51 42.70 -2.26 19.12
C GLU A 51 43.13 -1.74 20.51
N ALA A 52 43.50 -2.64 21.43
CA ALA A 52 44.04 -2.25 22.74
C ALA A 52 45.40 -1.51 22.66
N VAL A 53 46.24 -1.84 21.69
CA VAL A 53 47.49 -1.08 21.42
C VAL A 53 47.17 0.29 20.84
N GLN A 54 46.24 0.36 19.89
CA GLN A 54 45.79 1.62 19.28
C GLN A 54 45.09 2.54 20.29
N GLU A 55 44.35 1.98 21.25
CA GLU A 55 43.73 2.73 22.34
C GLU A 55 44.78 3.29 23.32
N ARG A 56 45.88 2.57 23.56
CA ARG A 56 47.01 3.07 24.35
C ARG A 56 47.74 4.20 23.62
N GLU A 57 48.06 4.03 22.35
CA GLU A 57 48.71 5.06 21.54
C GLU A 57 47.86 6.31 21.40
N SER A 58 46.54 6.16 21.20
CA SER A 58 45.62 7.31 21.15
C SER A 58 45.48 8.02 22.50
N ARG A 59 45.47 7.28 23.63
CA ARG A 59 45.50 7.89 24.98
C ARG A 59 46.82 8.61 25.27
N GLU A 60 47.94 8.08 24.80
CA GLU A 60 49.24 8.75 24.91
C GLU A 60 49.32 9.99 23.99
N ALA A 61 48.77 9.91 22.78
CA ALA A 61 48.64 11.05 21.88
C ALA A 61 47.74 12.15 22.47
N LEU A 62 46.63 11.79 23.10
CA LEU A 62 45.74 12.72 23.82
C LEU A 62 46.43 13.38 25.02
N LYS A 63 47.29 12.66 25.74
CA LYS A 63 48.12 13.23 26.83
C LYS A 63 49.22 14.16 26.33
N ASN A 64 49.72 13.94 25.12
CA ASN A 64 50.76 14.75 24.49
C ASN A 64 50.21 15.88 23.61
N LEU A 65 48.89 16.08 23.56
CA LEU A 65 48.33 17.26 22.91
C LEU A 65 48.81 18.50 23.68
N PRO A 66 49.44 19.47 22.99
CA PRO A 66 49.82 20.72 23.63
C PRO A 66 48.56 21.41 24.13
N VAL A 67 48.39 21.46 25.44
CA VAL A 67 47.29 22.20 26.06
C VAL A 67 47.46 23.66 25.65
N PRO A 68 46.51 24.28 24.94
CA PRO A 68 46.63 25.66 24.52
C PRO A 68 46.71 26.52 25.78
N GLN A 69 47.86 27.14 26.04
CA GLN A 69 48.06 28.09 27.15
C GLN A 69 47.38 29.45 26.90
N GLY A 70 46.30 29.47 26.12
CA GLY A 70 45.48 30.64 25.89
C GLY A 70 44.12 30.42 26.51
N THR A 71 43.69 31.34 27.36
CA THR A 71 42.30 31.53 27.79
C THR A 71 41.38 31.76 26.58
N VAL A 72 41.03 30.70 25.86
CA VAL A 72 39.93 30.71 24.90
C VAL A 72 38.67 30.48 25.71
N ARG A 73 38.07 31.56 26.18
CA ARG A 73 36.67 31.52 26.59
C ARG A 73 35.87 31.18 25.33
N LEU A 74 35.43 29.93 25.22
CA LEU A 74 34.37 29.52 24.29
C LEU A 74 33.14 30.37 24.64
N SER A 75 33.00 31.51 23.97
CA SER A 75 31.80 32.31 24.10
C SER A 75 30.65 31.48 23.53
N VAL A 76 29.51 31.44 24.22
CA VAL A 76 28.27 30.81 23.73
C VAL A 76 27.92 31.33 22.33
N SER A 77 28.37 32.54 21.99
CA SER A 77 28.29 33.15 20.66
C SER A 77 28.99 32.34 19.55
N ALA A 78 30.13 31.69 19.82
CA ALA A 78 30.84 30.88 18.83
C ALA A 78 30.17 29.51 18.60
N ALA A 79 29.58 28.92 19.64
CA ALA A 79 28.79 27.69 19.53
C ALA A 79 27.46 27.94 18.79
N GLN A 80 26.86 29.13 18.95
CA GLN A 80 25.65 29.55 18.23
C GLN A 80 25.90 29.85 16.75
N ALA A 81 27.12 30.31 16.40
CA ALA A 81 27.55 30.51 15.01
C ALA A 81 27.86 29.19 14.27
N ALA A 82 28.17 28.10 15.00
CA ALA A 82 28.41 26.77 14.44
C ALA A 82 27.14 25.89 14.36
N ALA A 83 26.01 26.36 14.89
CA ALA A 83 24.75 25.63 14.77
C ALA A 83 24.27 25.69 13.31
N PRO A 84 23.85 24.55 12.70
CA PRO A 84 23.44 24.53 11.30
C PRO A 84 22.30 25.53 11.07
N GLN A 85 22.41 26.30 10.00
CA GLN A 85 21.41 27.28 9.62
C GLN A 85 20.15 26.57 9.12
N ALA A 86 19.04 27.29 9.03
CA ALA A 86 17.77 26.71 8.56
C ALA A 86 17.90 26.08 7.14
N GLU A 87 18.79 26.66 6.32
CA GLU A 87 19.05 26.25 4.94
C GLU A 87 19.90 24.97 4.89
N ASP A 88 20.91 24.84 5.78
CA ASP A 88 21.71 23.62 5.90
C ASP A 88 20.82 22.44 6.34
N LEU A 89 19.89 22.71 7.26
CA LEU A 89 18.89 21.73 7.70
C LEU A 89 17.92 21.37 6.57
N LEU A 90 17.54 22.32 5.72
CA LEU A 90 16.72 22.05 4.55
C LEU A 90 17.41 21.11 3.56
N GLU A 91 18.71 21.31 3.30
CA GLU A 91 19.49 20.43 2.44
C GLU A 91 19.64 19.03 3.03
N GLN A 92 19.97 18.93 4.33
CA GLN A 92 20.02 17.65 5.03
C GLN A 92 18.69 16.90 4.98
N ALA A 93 17.56 17.60 5.18
CA ALA A 93 16.25 16.99 5.08
C ALA A 93 15.96 16.41 3.68
N ARG A 94 16.39 17.10 2.62
CA ARG A 94 16.23 16.62 1.23
C ARG A 94 17.07 15.38 0.97
N ASP A 95 18.30 15.35 1.46
CA ASP A 95 19.15 14.17 1.33
C ASP A 95 18.56 12.96 2.05
N LEU A 96 18.02 13.17 3.25
CA LEU A 96 17.31 12.12 4.00
C LEU A 96 16.05 11.65 3.27
N GLN A 97 15.29 12.57 2.68
CA GLN A 97 14.12 12.26 1.86
C GLN A 97 14.50 11.41 0.63
N ASN A 98 15.58 11.77 -0.07
CA ASN A 98 16.08 11.03 -1.23
C ASN A 98 16.55 9.61 -0.87
N ARG A 99 16.99 9.41 0.38
CA ARG A 99 17.35 8.10 0.95
C ARG A 99 16.15 7.33 1.53
N GLY A 100 14.94 7.87 1.43
CA GLY A 100 13.71 7.28 1.99
C GLY A 100 13.59 7.35 3.51
N GLN A 101 14.47 8.09 4.19
CA GLN A 101 14.48 8.23 5.65
C GLN A 101 13.51 9.33 6.11
N PHE A 102 12.22 9.12 5.85
CA PHE A 102 11.20 10.15 6.00
C PHE A 102 11.00 10.65 7.44
N GLU A 103 11.13 9.78 8.45
CA GLU A 103 11.00 10.16 9.87
C GLU A 103 12.10 11.12 10.30
N LEU A 104 13.34 10.86 9.87
CA LEU A 104 14.48 11.73 10.17
C LEU A 104 14.36 13.05 9.40
N ALA A 105 13.97 13.00 8.13
CA ALA A 105 13.71 14.19 7.33
C ALA A 105 12.66 15.10 8.00
N GLU A 106 11.59 14.54 8.58
CA GLU A 106 10.57 15.32 9.29
C GLU A 106 11.13 16.00 10.54
N LYS A 107 11.94 15.30 11.34
CA LYS A 107 12.59 15.88 12.52
C LYS A 107 13.50 17.05 12.14
N ILE A 108 14.30 16.89 11.09
CA ILE A 108 15.22 17.93 10.60
C ILE A 108 14.44 19.12 10.02
N LEU A 109 13.35 18.89 9.26
CA LEU A 109 12.48 19.98 8.81
C LEU A 109 11.78 20.69 9.97
N GLY A 110 11.41 19.97 11.03
CA GLY A 110 10.87 20.56 12.25
C GLY A 110 11.86 21.50 12.94
N GLN A 111 13.14 21.11 13.00
CA GLN A 111 14.22 21.96 13.50
C GLN A 111 14.43 23.19 12.60
N ALA A 112 14.39 23.00 11.28
CA ALA A 112 14.52 24.08 10.31
C ALA A 112 13.38 25.10 10.44
N LEU A 113 12.13 24.63 10.59
CA LEU A 113 10.96 25.49 10.86
C LEU A 113 11.02 26.18 12.22
N GLY A 114 11.64 25.55 13.22
CA GLY A 114 11.86 26.18 14.52
C GLY A 114 12.84 27.35 14.45
N LYS A 115 13.82 27.30 13.54
CA LYS A 115 14.79 28.39 13.31
C LYS A 115 14.23 29.49 12.41
N ASP A 116 13.58 29.11 11.31
CA ASP A 116 12.92 30.05 10.41
C ASP A 116 11.49 29.59 10.08
N PRO A 117 10.50 30.04 10.88
CA PRO A 117 9.11 29.70 10.64
C PRO A 117 8.52 30.33 9.39
N ALA A 118 9.10 31.41 8.87
CA ALA A 118 8.56 32.16 7.74
C ALA A 118 9.11 31.66 6.40
N ASN A 119 10.18 30.85 6.41
CA ASN A 119 10.80 30.34 5.20
C ASN A 119 9.83 29.51 4.35
N PRO A 120 9.47 29.98 3.15
CA PRO A 120 8.49 29.28 2.34
C PRO A 120 9.10 28.03 1.69
N ARG A 121 10.43 27.94 1.53
CA ARG A 121 11.10 26.75 0.97
C ARG A 121 11.04 25.56 1.93
N ILE A 122 11.24 25.81 3.23
CA ILE A 122 11.17 24.77 4.27
C ILE A 122 9.74 24.26 4.39
N ARG A 123 8.73 25.15 4.32
CA ARG A 123 7.32 24.77 4.32
C ARG A 123 6.93 23.94 3.10
N VAL A 124 7.42 24.29 1.91
CA VAL A 124 7.22 23.49 0.70
C VAL A 124 7.85 22.10 0.84
N ALA A 125 9.07 22.00 1.37
CA ALA A 125 9.71 20.71 1.62
C ALA A 125 8.92 19.86 2.64
N SER A 126 8.39 20.49 3.68
CA SER A 126 7.52 19.85 4.66
C SER A 126 6.22 19.31 4.04
N ALA A 127 5.59 20.06 3.13
CA ALA A 127 4.40 19.58 2.42
C ALA A 127 4.72 18.42 1.45
N LEU A 128 5.82 18.53 0.70
CA LEU A 128 6.28 17.47 -0.21
C LEU A 128 6.70 16.19 0.53
N LEU A 129 7.26 16.31 1.73
CA LEU A 129 7.59 15.14 2.56
C LEU A 129 6.32 14.38 2.97
N ALA A 130 5.25 15.09 3.32
CA ALA A 130 3.97 14.47 3.63
C ALA A 130 3.37 13.75 2.40
N GLU A 131 3.50 14.32 1.19
CA GLU A 131 3.14 13.63 -0.05
C GLU A 131 3.96 12.35 -0.26
N ALA A 132 5.29 12.42 -0.03
CA ALA A 132 6.18 11.27 -0.19
C ALA A 132 5.84 10.13 0.78
N ARG A 133 5.35 10.45 1.98
CA ARG A 133 4.85 9.47 2.97
C ARG A 133 3.44 8.95 2.69
N GLN A 134 2.82 9.40 1.60
CA GLN A 134 1.43 9.07 1.25
C GLN A 134 0.40 9.54 2.30
N ASP A 135 0.76 10.48 3.17
CA ASP A 135 -0.19 11.10 4.10
C ASP A 135 -0.88 12.28 3.42
N SER A 136 -1.90 11.95 2.65
CA SER A 136 -2.69 12.91 1.87
C SER A 136 -3.37 13.96 2.75
N SER A 137 -3.72 13.61 4.00
CA SER A 137 -4.41 14.50 4.94
C SER A 137 -3.50 15.59 5.46
N THR A 138 -2.31 15.19 5.95
CA THR A 138 -1.29 16.12 6.44
C THR A 138 -0.71 16.96 5.30
N ALA A 139 -0.49 16.36 4.13
CA ALA A 139 -0.04 17.09 2.94
C ALA A 139 -1.03 18.19 2.56
N LEU A 140 -2.33 17.87 2.50
CA LEU A 140 -3.37 18.85 2.20
C LEU A 140 -3.38 20.01 3.18
N GLN A 141 -3.29 19.73 4.48
CA GLN A 141 -3.25 20.78 5.50
C GLN A 141 -2.04 21.71 5.29
N ARG A 142 -0.84 21.15 5.09
CA ARG A 142 0.39 21.91 4.88
C ARG A 142 0.33 22.79 3.61
N TRP A 143 -0.27 22.30 2.52
CA TRP A 143 -0.49 23.10 1.32
C TRP A 143 -1.50 24.23 1.52
N ARG A 144 -2.58 23.98 2.27
CA ARG A 144 -3.57 25.03 2.59
C ARG A 144 -2.96 26.13 3.46
N ASP A 145 -2.11 25.77 4.41
CA ASP A 145 -1.40 26.74 5.23
C ASP A 145 -0.42 27.58 4.39
N LEU A 146 0.31 26.95 3.45
CA LEU A 146 1.13 27.66 2.47
C LEU A 146 0.32 28.63 1.59
N ILE A 147 -0.89 28.27 1.17
CA ILE A 147 -1.78 29.19 0.42
C ILE A 147 -2.13 30.41 1.26
N ARG A 148 -2.47 30.23 2.54
CA ARG A 148 -2.84 31.36 3.42
C ARG A 148 -1.67 32.31 3.68
N MET A 149 -0.46 31.79 3.75
CA MET A 149 0.75 32.55 4.09
C MET A 149 1.45 33.17 2.88
N SER A 150 1.11 32.75 1.65
CA SER A 150 1.79 33.21 0.44
C SER A 150 1.09 34.39 -0.22
N GLU A 151 1.90 35.28 -0.77
CA GLU A 151 1.45 36.43 -1.57
C GLU A 151 0.58 35.99 -2.75
N GLU A 152 -0.42 36.82 -3.06
CA GLU A 152 -1.30 36.59 -4.21
C GLU A 152 -0.50 36.66 -5.52
N GLY A 153 -0.64 35.64 -6.37
CA GLY A 153 0.10 35.53 -7.63
C GLY A 153 1.51 34.92 -7.52
N GLY A 154 2.03 34.69 -6.31
CA GLY A 154 3.34 34.08 -6.09
C GLY A 154 3.47 32.67 -6.69
N SER A 155 4.67 32.30 -7.14
CA SER A 155 4.97 30.95 -7.68
C SER A 155 4.66 29.84 -6.67
N ILE A 156 4.92 30.10 -5.39
CA ILE A 156 4.67 29.17 -4.29
C ILE A 156 3.16 28.97 -4.08
N ARG A 157 2.36 30.04 -4.17
CA ARG A 157 0.90 29.95 -4.08
C ARG A 157 0.32 29.13 -5.23
N ARG A 158 0.81 29.36 -6.46
CA ARG A 158 0.39 28.58 -7.65
C ARG A 158 0.72 27.10 -7.49
N LEU A 159 1.93 26.77 -7.02
CA LEU A 159 2.31 25.40 -6.70
C LEU A 159 1.39 24.79 -5.65
N ALA A 160 1.16 25.50 -4.55
CA ALA A 160 0.34 25.02 -3.45
C ALA A 160 -1.12 24.78 -3.87
N LEU A 161 -1.70 25.66 -4.70
CA LEU A 161 -3.04 25.49 -5.28
C LEU A 161 -3.13 24.26 -6.20
N ALA A 162 -2.11 24.03 -7.02
CA ALA A 162 -2.08 22.87 -7.92
C ALA A 162 -2.00 21.56 -7.11
N ARG A 163 -1.12 21.52 -6.10
CA ARG A 163 -0.94 20.35 -5.23
C ARG A 163 -2.13 20.10 -4.31
N SER A 164 -2.73 21.15 -3.75
CA SER A 164 -3.88 21.00 -2.84
C SER A 164 -5.07 20.34 -3.53
N ARG A 165 -5.35 20.67 -4.81
CA ARG A 165 -6.42 20.03 -5.59
C ARG A 165 -6.24 18.52 -5.70
N VAL A 166 -5.02 18.08 -6.02
CA VAL A 166 -4.69 16.65 -6.10
C VAL A 166 -4.87 15.97 -4.73
N MET A 167 -4.44 16.63 -3.64
CA MET A 167 -4.60 16.06 -2.30
C MET A 167 -6.05 16.06 -1.82
N GLU A 168 -6.87 17.06 -2.16
CA GLU A 168 -8.30 17.12 -1.86
C GLU A 168 -9.04 15.93 -2.48
N GLU A 169 -8.74 15.61 -3.73
CA GLU A 169 -9.31 14.45 -4.41
C GLU A 169 -8.90 13.15 -3.71
N ARG A 170 -7.63 12.98 -3.36
CA ARG A 170 -7.13 11.79 -2.63
C ARG A 170 -7.81 11.62 -1.28
N VAL A 171 -7.88 12.68 -0.47
CA VAL A 171 -8.54 12.65 0.84
C VAL A 171 -10.03 12.34 0.70
N ARG A 172 -10.71 12.95 -0.27
CA ARG A 172 -12.13 12.67 -0.57
C ARG A 172 -12.34 11.21 -0.92
N LEU A 173 -11.47 10.63 -1.74
CA LEU A 173 -11.57 9.23 -2.16
C LEU A 173 -11.28 8.26 -1.02
N GLU A 174 -10.33 8.57 -0.14
CA GLU A 174 -10.10 7.82 1.09
C GLU A 174 -11.31 7.86 2.05
N GLN A 175 -11.91 9.04 2.25
CA GLN A 175 -13.09 9.18 3.10
C GLN A 175 -14.27 8.38 2.54
N VAL A 176 -14.50 8.42 1.23
CA VAL A 176 -15.53 7.62 0.56
C VAL A 176 -15.23 6.12 0.72
N SER A 177 -13.96 5.70 0.61
CA SER A 177 -13.55 4.31 0.84
C SER A 177 -13.84 3.87 2.28
N LYS A 178 -13.43 4.68 3.27
CA LYS A 178 -13.64 4.38 4.70
C LYS A 178 -15.12 4.31 5.05
N ALA A 179 -15.91 5.31 4.63
CA ALA A 179 -17.35 5.31 4.85
C ALA A 179 -18.04 4.09 4.20
N ARG A 180 -17.55 3.63 3.04
CA ARG A 180 -18.03 2.40 2.39
C ARG A 180 -17.65 1.16 3.16
N GLU A 181 -16.41 1.03 3.62
CA GLU A 181 -15.96 -0.09 4.44
C GLU A 181 -16.74 -0.16 5.75
N GLU A 182 -16.97 0.98 6.40
CA GLU A 182 -17.80 1.07 7.60
C GLU A 182 -19.25 0.67 7.33
N ASN A 183 -19.84 1.12 6.22
CA ASN A 183 -21.19 0.71 5.84
C ASN A 183 -21.27 -0.79 5.53
N LEU A 184 -20.26 -1.34 4.85
CA LEU A 184 -20.15 -2.79 4.59
C LEU A 184 -19.96 -3.62 5.86
N ALA A 185 -19.36 -3.04 6.90
CA ALA A 185 -19.21 -3.69 8.20
C ALA A 185 -20.48 -3.61 9.05
N LYS A 186 -21.27 -2.53 8.92
CA LYS A 186 -22.49 -2.29 9.70
C LYS A 186 -23.72 -2.99 9.10
N SER A 187 -23.83 -3.12 7.78
CA SER A 187 -24.98 -3.77 7.14
C SER A 187 -24.83 -5.30 7.16
N PRO A 188 -25.82 -6.05 7.68
CA PRO A 188 -25.81 -7.51 7.62
C PRO A 188 -25.88 -7.95 6.15
N ARG A 189 -24.82 -8.59 5.66
CA ARG A 189 -24.72 -9.03 4.27
C ARG A 189 -25.76 -10.12 3.99
N LYS A 190 -26.61 -9.85 3.01
CA LYS A 190 -27.64 -10.78 2.52
C LYS A 190 -27.17 -11.61 1.33
N LEU A 191 -26.18 -11.09 0.60
CA LEU A 191 -25.58 -11.74 -0.54
C LEU A 191 -24.06 -11.68 -0.43
N ALA A 192 -23.38 -12.73 -0.89
CA ALA A 192 -21.93 -12.77 -0.93
C ALA A 192 -21.43 -13.48 -2.19
N LEU A 193 -20.26 -13.08 -2.65
CA LEU A 193 -19.54 -13.76 -3.70
C LEU A 193 -18.89 -15.04 -3.14
N ALA A 194 -19.28 -16.18 -3.70
CA ALA A 194 -18.75 -17.51 -3.35
C ALA A 194 -17.52 -17.90 -4.18
N GLY A 195 -17.39 -17.40 -5.42
CA GLY A 195 -16.26 -17.72 -6.28
C GLY A 195 -16.26 -16.95 -7.59
N VAL A 196 -15.14 -16.97 -8.29
CA VAL A 196 -14.98 -16.38 -9.63
C VAL A 196 -14.27 -17.36 -10.53
N GLU A 197 -14.75 -17.50 -11.75
CA GLU A 197 -14.10 -18.24 -12.82
C GLU A 197 -13.88 -17.30 -14.02
N GLU A 198 -12.65 -17.28 -14.52
CA GLU A 198 -12.27 -16.51 -15.71
C GLU A 198 -11.97 -17.50 -16.84
N LYS A 199 -12.63 -17.31 -17.98
CA LYS A 199 -12.37 -18.07 -19.21
C LYS A 199 -11.98 -17.12 -20.33
N ASN A 200 -10.91 -17.46 -21.03
CA ASN A 200 -10.55 -16.79 -22.27
C ASN A 200 -11.41 -17.35 -23.39
N ASN A 201 -12.13 -16.47 -24.11
CA ASN A 201 -12.86 -16.87 -25.31
C ASN A 201 -11.90 -16.96 -26.50
N GLU A 202 -12.18 -17.90 -27.40
CA GLU A 202 -11.39 -18.17 -28.62
C GLU A 202 -11.25 -16.95 -29.54
N ALA A 203 -12.18 -15.99 -29.44
CA ALA A 203 -12.16 -14.72 -30.18
C ALA A 203 -11.33 -13.59 -29.49
N GLY A 204 -10.48 -13.91 -28.51
CA GLY A 204 -9.66 -12.93 -27.78
C GLY A 204 -10.41 -12.11 -26.72
N GLY A 205 -11.69 -12.39 -26.49
CA GLY A 205 -12.47 -11.83 -25.39
C GLY A 205 -12.24 -12.55 -24.06
N ARG A 206 -12.65 -11.94 -22.94
CA ARG A 206 -12.69 -12.61 -21.63
C ARG A 206 -14.12 -12.74 -21.14
N ALA A 207 -14.50 -13.95 -20.77
CA ALA A 207 -15.75 -14.24 -20.08
C ALA A 207 -15.44 -14.45 -18.60
N VAL A 208 -16.08 -13.66 -17.74
CA VAL A 208 -15.94 -13.81 -16.28
C VAL A 208 -17.28 -14.24 -15.72
N SER A 209 -17.28 -15.33 -14.95
CA SER A 209 -18.44 -15.85 -14.24
C SER A 209 -18.22 -15.70 -12.74
N TRP A 210 -19.15 -15.01 -12.08
CA TRP A 210 -19.18 -14.83 -10.64
C TRP A 210 -20.25 -15.72 -10.03
N ARG A 211 -19.84 -16.52 -9.05
CA ARG A 211 -20.72 -17.40 -8.27
C ARG A 211 -21.16 -16.65 -7.03
N VAL A 212 -22.44 -16.37 -6.89
CA VAL A 212 -23.06 -15.60 -5.80
C VAL A 212 -23.98 -16.49 -4.99
N ARG A 213 -23.98 -16.33 -3.67
CA ARG A 213 -24.89 -17.03 -2.75
C ARG A 213 -25.61 -16.06 -1.83
N ALA A 214 -26.79 -16.44 -1.36
CA ALA A 214 -27.45 -15.75 -0.25
C ALA A 214 -26.79 -16.13 1.08
N VAL A 215 -26.70 -15.17 2.00
CA VAL A 215 -26.10 -15.31 3.34
C VAL A 215 -27.06 -14.65 4.34
N GLY A 216 -27.17 -15.17 5.56
CA GLY A 216 -28.04 -14.58 6.59
C GLY A 216 -29.43 -15.24 6.68
N GLY A 217 -29.47 -16.56 6.52
CA GLY A 217 -30.57 -17.50 6.76
C GLY A 217 -31.86 -16.91 7.34
N THR A 218 -32.81 -16.59 6.46
CA THR A 218 -34.28 -16.73 6.59
C THR A 218 -35.05 -15.78 5.65
N VAL A 219 -34.43 -14.72 5.14
CA VAL A 219 -35.13 -13.72 4.32
C VAL A 219 -35.18 -14.13 2.86
N ASN A 220 -36.40 -14.19 2.30
CA ASN A 220 -36.63 -14.34 0.87
C ASN A 220 -36.31 -13.02 0.18
N LEU A 221 -35.22 -12.98 -0.59
CA LEU A 221 -34.71 -11.81 -1.29
C LEU A 221 -35.55 -11.55 -2.54
N ASP A 222 -35.96 -10.30 -2.74
CA ASP A 222 -36.58 -9.87 -3.98
C ASP A 222 -35.51 -9.79 -5.09
N PRO A 223 -35.61 -10.61 -6.15
CA PRO A 223 -34.65 -10.59 -7.26
C PRO A 223 -34.61 -9.25 -8.00
N ARG A 224 -35.69 -8.45 -7.96
CA ARG A 224 -35.73 -7.13 -8.63
C ARG A 224 -34.87 -6.08 -7.92
N GLN A 225 -34.59 -6.31 -6.64
CA GLN A 225 -33.77 -5.41 -5.82
C GLN A 225 -32.28 -5.77 -5.89
N VAL A 226 -31.92 -6.85 -6.58
CA VAL A 226 -30.53 -7.26 -6.79
C VAL A 226 -29.98 -6.59 -8.05
N GLN A 227 -28.91 -5.81 -7.90
CA GLN A 227 -28.22 -5.17 -9.02
C GLN A 227 -26.75 -5.58 -9.01
N VAL A 228 -26.24 -5.97 -10.18
CA VAL A 228 -24.82 -6.25 -10.38
C VAL A 228 -24.27 -5.17 -11.31
N ARG A 229 -23.17 -4.54 -10.91
CA ARG A 229 -22.43 -3.62 -11.76
C ARG A 229 -21.06 -4.19 -12.02
N VAL A 230 -20.69 -4.27 -13.30
CA VAL A 230 -19.39 -4.74 -13.74
C VAL A 230 -18.77 -3.66 -14.60
N VAL A 231 -17.54 -3.28 -14.27
CA VAL A 231 -16.73 -2.39 -15.08
C VAL A 231 -15.44 -3.11 -15.38
N PHE A 232 -15.16 -3.28 -16.67
CA PHE A 232 -13.90 -3.82 -17.12
C PHE A 232 -12.91 -2.71 -17.43
N PHE A 233 -11.62 -3.05 -17.35
CA PHE A 233 -10.52 -2.15 -17.63
C PHE A 233 -9.66 -2.74 -18.73
N GLU A 234 -9.31 -1.87 -19.67
CA GLU A 234 -8.42 -2.15 -20.79
C GLU A 234 -7.18 -1.27 -20.68
N ARG A 235 -6.04 -1.82 -21.08
CA ARG A 235 -4.79 -1.10 -21.23
C ARG A 235 -4.57 -0.87 -22.72
N GLY A 236 -4.67 0.41 -23.13
CA GLY A 236 -4.42 0.82 -24.51
C GLY A 236 -2.95 0.71 -24.91
N PRO A 237 -2.62 0.99 -26.19
CA PRO A 237 -1.26 0.89 -26.73
C PRO A 237 -0.27 1.85 -26.04
N GLU A 238 -0.76 2.96 -25.48
CA GLU A 238 0.02 3.93 -24.70
C GLU A 238 0.26 3.50 -23.24
N GLY A 239 -0.21 2.31 -22.82
CA GLY A 239 -0.09 1.82 -21.45
C GLY A 239 -1.11 2.41 -20.46
N VAL A 240 -1.93 3.37 -20.89
CA VAL A 240 -2.97 4.02 -20.08
C VAL A 240 -4.16 3.08 -19.88
N LEU A 241 -4.63 2.99 -18.63
CA LEU A 241 -5.85 2.26 -18.25
C LEU A 241 -7.10 3.05 -18.63
N LYS A 242 -7.98 2.44 -19.40
CA LYS A 242 -9.28 2.99 -19.82
C LYS A 242 -10.40 2.07 -19.34
N LYS A 243 -11.55 2.67 -19.02
CA LYS A 243 -12.78 1.92 -18.76
C LYS A 243 -13.30 1.40 -20.09
N SER A 244 -13.65 0.13 -20.12
CA SER A 244 -14.33 -0.48 -21.26
C SER A 244 -15.78 -0.01 -21.36
N ASP A 245 -16.40 -0.26 -22.51
CA ASP A 245 -17.83 -0.02 -22.70
C ASP A 245 -18.66 -0.77 -21.65
N PRO A 246 -19.80 -0.20 -21.22
CA PRO A 246 -20.63 -0.79 -20.18
C PRO A 246 -21.13 -2.17 -20.62
N VAL A 247 -20.64 -3.21 -19.94
CA VAL A 247 -21.10 -4.58 -20.14
C VAL A 247 -22.24 -4.87 -19.17
N LEU A 248 -23.37 -5.33 -19.70
CA LEU A 248 -24.50 -5.75 -18.88
C LEU A 248 -24.28 -7.19 -18.37
N PRO A 249 -24.12 -7.40 -17.06
CA PRO A 249 -24.02 -8.74 -16.51
C PRO A 249 -25.35 -9.49 -16.67
N ARG A 250 -25.28 -10.77 -17.02
CA ARG A 250 -26.44 -11.64 -17.21
C ARG A 250 -26.44 -12.76 -16.19
N TRP A 251 -27.57 -12.95 -15.52
CA TRP A 251 -27.77 -14.10 -14.65
C TRP A 251 -28.16 -15.32 -15.48
N GLU A 252 -27.57 -16.47 -15.19
CA GLU A 252 -27.93 -17.73 -15.85
C GLU A 252 -29.32 -18.22 -15.41
N GLN A 253 -29.60 -18.15 -14.10
CA GLN A 253 -30.82 -18.67 -13.48
C GLN A 253 -31.51 -17.62 -12.59
N GLY A 254 -31.16 -16.34 -12.77
CA GLY A 254 -31.55 -15.24 -11.88
C GLY A 254 -30.71 -15.17 -10.59
N PRO A 255 -30.87 -14.09 -9.80
CA PRO A 255 -30.20 -13.95 -8.51
C PRO A 255 -30.78 -14.92 -7.46
N PRO A 256 -29.98 -15.34 -6.46
CA PRO A 256 -30.45 -16.23 -5.41
C PRO A 256 -31.51 -15.53 -4.56
N ARG A 257 -32.62 -16.22 -4.27
CA ARG A 257 -33.71 -15.68 -3.45
C ARG A 257 -33.57 -16.09 -1.99
N SER A 258 -33.00 -17.26 -1.75
CA SER A 258 -32.77 -17.78 -0.40
C SER A 258 -31.50 -18.62 -0.35
N GLU A 259 -31.03 -18.94 0.86
CA GLU A 259 -29.88 -19.83 1.05
C GLU A 259 -30.11 -21.23 0.45
N LYS A 260 -31.37 -21.67 0.34
CA LYS A 260 -31.77 -22.94 -0.28
C LYS A 260 -31.56 -22.98 -1.79
N ASP A 261 -31.50 -21.82 -2.45
CA ASP A 261 -31.21 -21.72 -3.88
C ASP A 261 -29.75 -22.06 -4.22
N GLY A 262 -28.90 -22.20 -3.21
CA GLY A 262 -27.49 -22.48 -3.38
C GLY A 262 -26.75 -21.33 -4.06
N VAL A 263 -25.79 -21.71 -4.92
CA VAL A 263 -24.93 -20.77 -5.63
C VAL A 263 -25.50 -20.50 -7.02
N ARG A 264 -25.67 -19.22 -7.37
CA ARG A 264 -26.13 -18.77 -8.70
C ARG A 264 -24.98 -18.09 -9.44
N THR A 265 -24.97 -18.22 -10.77
CA THR A 265 -23.92 -17.66 -11.61
C THR A 265 -24.40 -16.41 -12.33
N VAL A 266 -23.60 -15.34 -12.26
CA VAL A 266 -23.72 -14.15 -13.11
C VAL A 266 -22.51 -14.07 -14.02
N MET A 267 -22.73 -13.80 -15.30
CA MET A 267 -21.69 -13.77 -16.33
C MET A 267 -21.64 -12.42 -17.01
N ALA A 268 -20.43 -11.98 -17.36
CA ALA A 268 -20.23 -10.85 -18.25
C ALA A 268 -19.06 -11.14 -19.19
N GLU A 269 -19.23 -10.73 -20.44
CA GLU A 269 -18.23 -10.92 -21.48
C GLU A 269 -17.71 -9.57 -21.94
N ILE A 270 -16.39 -9.48 -22.09
CA ILE A 270 -15.75 -8.33 -22.70
C ILE A 270 -14.99 -8.74 -23.95
N ARG A 271 -15.13 -7.92 -24.99
CA ARG A 271 -14.23 -7.91 -26.15
C ARG A 271 -13.41 -6.63 -26.10
N PRO A 272 -12.08 -6.71 -25.88
CA PRO A 272 -11.25 -5.52 -25.86
C PRO A 272 -11.25 -4.85 -27.23
N VAL A 273 -11.12 -3.51 -27.23
CA VAL A 273 -11.03 -2.73 -28.47
C VAL A 273 -9.73 -3.07 -29.19
N ALA A 274 -9.73 -3.04 -30.53
CA ALA A 274 -8.56 -3.36 -31.34
C ALA A 274 -7.32 -2.57 -30.87
N GLY A 275 -6.23 -3.29 -30.54
CA GLY A 275 -4.98 -2.72 -30.01
C GLY A 275 -4.93 -2.49 -28.50
N SER A 276 -6.01 -2.81 -27.76
CA SER A 276 -6.05 -2.75 -26.30
C SER A 276 -5.97 -4.16 -25.70
N SER A 277 -5.31 -4.28 -24.54
CA SER A 277 -5.20 -5.53 -23.79
C SER A 277 -6.07 -5.49 -22.55
N TYR A 278 -6.67 -6.62 -22.19
CA TYR A 278 -7.45 -6.73 -20.96
C TYR A 278 -6.57 -6.48 -19.73
N ALA A 279 -6.99 -5.58 -18.84
CA ALA A 279 -6.24 -5.23 -17.63
C ALA A 279 -6.90 -5.70 -16.32
N GLY A 280 -8.22 -5.91 -16.31
CA GLY A 280 -8.94 -6.44 -15.16
C GLY A 280 -10.40 -5.99 -15.07
N TYR A 281 -11.01 -6.15 -13.90
CA TYR A 281 -12.40 -5.78 -13.64
C TYR A 281 -12.64 -5.28 -12.22
N SER A 282 -13.72 -4.52 -12.07
CA SER A 282 -14.39 -4.19 -10.81
C SER A 282 -15.82 -4.71 -10.88
N TRP A 283 -16.18 -5.52 -9.89
CA TRP A 283 -17.49 -6.14 -9.73
C TRP A 283 -18.10 -5.65 -8.42
N GLN A 284 -19.36 -5.22 -8.48
CA GLN A 284 -20.08 -4.69 -7.34
C GLN A 284 -21.49 -5.30 -7.31
N LEU A 285 -21.88 -5.84 -6.16
CA LEU A 285 -23.20 -6.43 -5.93
C LEU A 285 -23.98 -5.57 -4.96
N PHE A 286 -25.19 -5.18 -5.36
CA PHE A 286 -26.10 -4.38 -4.56
C PHE A 286 -27.39 -5.15 -4.29
N TYR A 287 -27.97 -4.90 -3.12
CA TYR A 287 -29.32 -5.32 -2.76
C TYR A 287 -30.01 -4.17 -2.03
N GLN A 288 -31.23 -3.81 -2.45
CA GLN A 288 -31.98 -2.65 -1.91
C GLN A 288 -31.20 -1.31 -2.01
N GLY A 289 -30.30 -1.20 -2.99
CA GLY A 289 -29.41 -0.04 -3.14
C GLY A 289 -28.19 -0.05 -2.22
N GLU A 290 -28.07 -1.01 -1.30
CA GLU A 290 -26.89 -1.16 -0.45
C GLU A 290 -25.88 -2.12 -1.07
N LEU A 291 -24.60 -1.74 -1.00
CA LEU A 291 -23.50 -2.60 -1.45
C LEU A 291 -23.40 -3.81 -0.51
N GLN A 292 -23.51 -5.00 -1.08
CA GLN A 292 -23.40 -6.28 -0.37
C GLN A 292 -21.99 -6.84 -0.45
N ASP A 293 -21.36 -6.72 -1.63
CA ASP A 293 -20.02 -7.24 -1.87
C ASP A 293 -19.35 -6.50 -3.04
N GLU A 294 -18.02 -6.41 -3.01
CA GLU A 294 -17.20 -5.76 -4.03
C GLU A 294 -15.91 -6.55 -4.26
N ARG A 295 -15.55 -6.73 -5.52
CA ARG A 295 -14.30 -7.37 -5.91
C ARG A 295 -13.62 -6.61 -7.02
N ILE A 296 -12.32 -6.43 -6.89
CA ILE A 296 -11.46 -5.76 -7.86
C ILE A 296 -10.28 -6.69 -8.15
N GLN A 297 -10.04 -6.98 -9.42
CA GLN A 297 -8.98 -7.88 -9.85
C GLN A 297 -8.34 -7.39 -11.16
N PRO A 298 -7.00 -7.30 -11.25
CA PRO A 298 -6.00 -7.55 -10.20
C PRO A 298 -6.03 -6.48 -9.09
N SER A 299 -5.46 -6.79 -7.93
CA SER A 299 -5.39 -5.89 -6.77
C SER A 299 -4.71 -4.55 -7.06
N SER A 300 -3.80 -4.52 -8.05
CA SER A 300 -3.17 -3.30 -8.56
C SER A 300 -4.15 -2.28 -9.15
N LEU A 301 -5.34 -2.71 -9.62
CA LEU A 301 -6.39 -1.78 -10.06
C LEU A 301 -7.04 -1.00 -8.92
N ARG A 302 -6.90 -1.45 -7.65
CA ARG A 302 -7.43 -0.69 -6.51
C ARG A 302 -6.78 0.69 -6.39
N GLY A 303 -5.47 0.79 -6.69
CA GLY A 303 -4.76 2.08 -6.69
C GLY A 303 -5.26 3.01 -7.79
N VAL A 304 -5.49 2.49 -8.99
CA VAL A 304 -5.91 3.28 -10.16
C VAL A 304 -7.39 3.70 -10.06
N LEU A 305 -8.25 2.86 -9.49
CA LEU A 305 -9.65 3.22 -9.20
C LEU A 305 -9.80 4.30 -8.12
N ARG A 306 -8.74 4.56 -7.32
CA ARG A 306 -8.64 5.70 -6.41
C ARG A 306 -8.13 6.96 -7.10
N GLU A 307 -7.77 6.92 -8.38
CA GLU A 307 -7.27 8.10 -9.12
C GLU A 307 -8.19 8.49 -10.28
N ILE A 308 -9.06 7.59 -10.76
CA ILE A 308 -10.02 7.93 -11.80
C ILE A 308 -11.26 8.58 -11.18
N PRO A 309 -11.54 9.89 -11.43
CA PRO A 309 -12.78 10.51 -11.01
C PRO A 309 -13.96 9.74 -11.62
N ARG A 310 -14.89 9.31 -10.76
CA ARG A 310 -16.16 8.72 -11.22
C ARG A 310 -17.08 9.90 -11.57
N SER A 311 -17.16 10.23 -12.86
CA SER A 311 -18.22 11.04 -13.46
C SER A 311 -19.60 10.47 -13.14
#